data_AF-A0A800FJH9-F1
#
_entry.id   AF-A0A800FJH9-F1
#
_cell.length_a   1.000
_cell.length_b   1.000
_cell.length_c   1.000
_cell.angle_alpha   90.00
_cell.angle_beta   90.00
_cell.angle_gamma   90.00
#
_symmetry.space_group_name_H-M   'P 1'
#
loop_
_entity.id
_entity.type
_entity.pdbx_description
1 polymer ?
#
loop_
_entity_poly.entity_id
_entity_poly.type
_entity_poly.pdbx_seq_one_letter_code
_entity_poly.pdbx_strand_id
1 'polypeptide(L)'
;MKTQNKTIEKVTSQDYQYGFVTDIEQDTIPPGLNEDVIRLISNKKDEPDWLISWRLKAYNNWLKMNEPDWAKVDYPKIDYQSISYYSAPKDKSDGPKSLDEVDPELVKTYEKLGIPLEEQKMLAGVAVDAVFDSVSVATTFKEDLGKAGVIFSSFSEAVQDHPDLVKKYLGSVVPYTDNYFAALNSAVFSDGSFVYIPKGVRCPMELSTYFRINAMNTGQFERTLIIADEGSHVSYLEGCTAPMRDENQLHAAVVELVAHKDAEIKYSTV
;
A
#
# COMPACT_ATOMS: atom_id res chain seq x y z
N MET A 1 -33.84 19.03 -15.71
CA MET A 1 -33.73 17.56 -15.79
C MET A 1 -32.94 17.04 -16.99
N LYS A 2 -32.98 17.63 -18.21
CA LYS A 2 -32.19 17.14 -19.37
C LYS A 2 -30.68 17.44 -19.35
N THR A 3 -30.23 18.42 -18.57
CA THR A 3 -28.83 18.90 -18.59
C THR A 3 -27.90 18.13 -17.64
N GLN A 4 -28.44 17.55 -16.55
CA GLN A 4 -27.65 16.76 -15.59
C GLN A 4 -27.20 15.41 -16.17
N ASN A 5 -28.05 14.73 -16.94
CA ASN A 5 -27.69 13.45 -17.57
C ASN A 5 -26.57 13.56 -18.60
N LYS A 6 -26.50 14.68 -19.34
CA LYS A 6 -25.43 14.91 -20.32
C LYS A 6 -24.05 15.10 -19.68
N THR A 7 -23.98 15.67 -18.48
CA THR A 7 -22.72 15.82 -17.75
C THR A 7 -22.26 14.48 -17.18
N ILE A 8 -23.19 13.67 -16.66
CA ILE A 8 -22.89 12.31 -16.16
C ILE A 8 -22.40 11.43 -17.31
N GLU A 9 -23.12 11.38 -18.43
CA GLU A 9 -22.71 10.61 -19.62
C GLU A 9 -21.32 11.01 -20.11
N LYS A 10 -20.98 12.31 -20.09
CA LYS A 10 -19.68 12.83 -20.54
C LYS A 10 -18.53 12.55 -19.58
N VAL A 11 -18.80 12.37 -18.28
CA VAL A 11 -17.81 11.95 -17.28
C VAL A 11 -17.63 10.42 -17.32
N THR A 12 -18.71 9.65 -17.55
CA THR A 12 -18.64 8.19 -17.67
C THR A 12 -18.10 7.67 -19.00
N SER A 13 -18.04 8.52 -20.03
CA SER A 13 -17.52 8.16 -21.37
C SER A 13 -16.11 8.70 -21.65
N GLN A 14 -15.46 9.30 -20.65
CA GLN A 14 -14.02 9.59 -20.74
C GLN A 14 -13.25 8.30 -20.47
N ASP A 15 -12.39 7.92 -21.42
CA ASP A 15 -11.44 6.83 -21.23
C ASP A 15 -10.60 7.10 -19.98
N TYR A 16 -10.48 6.11 -19.09
CA TYR A 16 -9.72 6.23 -17.86
C TYR A 16 -8.25 6.54 -18.18
N GLN A 17 -7.84 7.78 -17.86
CA GLN A 17 -6.56 8.35 -18.31
C GLN A 17 -5.34 7.63 -17.73
N TYR A 18 -5.51 6.86 -16.65
CA TYR A 18 -4.45 6.12 -15.96
C TYR A 18 -4.41 4.62 -16.32
N GLY A 19 -5.08 4.20 -17.39
CA GLY A 19 -5.25 2.80 -17.81
C GLY A 19 -4.01 2.07 -18.36
N PHE A 20 -2.83 2.67 -18.29
CA PHE A 20 -1.64 2.17 -18.99
C PHE A 20 -0.79 1.21 -18.11
N VAL A 21 -0.23 0.17 -18.74
CA VAL A 21 0.64 -0.84 -18.12
C VAL A 21 2.11 -0.48 -18.35
N THR A 22 2.97 -0.74 -17.37
CA THR A 22 4.43 -0.59 -17.50
C THR A 22 5.07 -1.98 -17.42
N ASP A 23 5.94 -2.31 -18.37
CA ASP A 23 6.58 -3.62 -18.48
C ASP A 23 7.88 -3.67 -17.65
N ILE A 24 7.80 -4.22 -16.43
CA ILE A 24 8.93 -4.33 -15.50
C ILE A 24 9.08 -5.80 -15.10
N GLU A 25 10.32 -6.30 -15.08
CA GLU A 25 10.62 -7.67 -14.65
C GLU A 25 10.35 -7.83 -13.15
N GLN A 26 9.54 -8.83 -12.78
CA GLN A 26 9.05 -9.05 -11.41
C GLN A 26 9.48 -10.42 -10.86
N ASP A 27 9.74 -10.46 -9.55
CA ASP A 27 9.84 -11.69 -8.74
C ASP A 27 8.47 -11.99 -8.13
N THR A 28 7.73 -12.87 -8.78
CA THR A 28 6.37 -13.26 -8.42
C THR A 28 6.36 -14.69 -7.90
N ILE A 29 5.72 -14.93 -6.74
CA ILE A 29 5.55 -16.30 -6.25
C ILE A 29 4.44 -17.03 -7.03
N PRO A 30 4.50 -18.37 -7.13
CA PRO A 30 3.42 -19.13 -7.76
C PRO A 30 2.06 -18.90 -7.07
N PRO A 31 0.94 -19.00 -7.81
CA PRO A 31 -0.39 -18.92 -7.22
C PRO A 31 -0.63 -19.98 -6.14
N GLY A 32 -1.40 -19.60 -5.13
CA GLY A 32 -1.81 -20.50 -4.05
C GLY A 32 -1.70 -19.83 -2.68
N LEU A 33 -2.52 -20.31 -1.74
CA LEU A 33 -2.50 -19.84 -0.36
C LEU A 33 -2.44 -21.01 0.63
N ASN A 34 -1.29 -21.14 1.28
CA ASN A 34 -1.03 -22.09 2.36
C ASN A 34 0.00 -21.51 3.35
N GLU A 35 0.31 -22.25 4.43
CA GLU A 35 1.29 -21.81 5.41
C GLU A 35 2.70 -21.61 4.83
N ASP A 36 3.10 -22.40 3.83
CA ASP A 36 4.41 -22.29 3.19
C ASP A 36 4.54 -21.00 2.38
N VAL A 37 3.47 -20.59 1.69
CA VAL A 37 3.39 -19.29 1.01
C VAL A 37 3.54 -18.14 2.00
N ILE A 38 2.85 -18.21 3.14
CA ILE A 38 2.96 -17.17 4.19
C ILE A 38 4.39 -17.09 4.73
N ARG A 39 5.02 -18.24 5.00
CA ARG A 39 6.42 -18.30 5.43
C ARG A 39 7.36 -17.77 4.36
N LEU A 40 7.09 -18.05 3.09
CA LEU A 40 7.88 -17.56 1.97
C LEU A 40 7.82 -16.03 1.85
N ILE A 41 6.62 -15.45 1.93
CA ILE A 41 6.42 -13.98 1.94
C ILE A 41 7.23 -13.35 3.07
N SER A 42 7.07 -13.91 4.26
CA SER A 42 7.73 -13.42 5.47
C SER A 42 9.25 -13.52 5.41
N ASN A 43 9.79 -14.63 4.91
CA ASN A 43 11.22 -14.81 4.68
C ASN A 43 11.76 -13.83 3.63
N LYS A 44 11.00 -13.55 2.55
CA LYS A 44 11.41 -12.60 1.52
C LYS A 44 11.51 -11.16 2.04
N LYS A 45 10.72 -10.80 3.06
CA LYS A 45 10.71 -9.47 3.68
C LYS A 45 11.55 -9.39 4.97
N ASP A 46 12.26 -10.47 5.33
CA ASP A 46 13.09 -10.58 6.54
C ASP A 46 12.31 -10.20 7.82
N GLU A 47 11.10 -10.72 7.97
CA GLU A 47 10.23 -10.37 9.09
C GLU A 47 10.62 -11.09 10.40
N PRO A 48 10.38 -10.45 11.57
CA PRO A 48 10.62 -11.07 12.86
C PRO A 48 9.63 -12.19 13.17
N ASP A 49 10.06 -13.18 13.98
CA ASP A 49 9.27 -14.37 14.38
C ASP A 49 7.86 -14.07 14.89
N TRP A 50 7.67 -12.94 15.57
CA TRP A 50 6.38 -12.55 16.12
C TRP A 50 5.37 -12.21 15.02
N LEU A 51 5.83 -11.64 13.90
CA LEU A 51 4.98 -11.28 12.77
C LEU A 51 4.60 -12.53 11.96
N ILE A 52 5.55 -13.44 11.71
CA ILE A 52 5.26 -14.78 11.16
C ILE A 52 4.17 -15.48 11.97
N SER A 53 4.34 -15.50 13.28
CA SER A 53 3.40 -16.15 14.20
C SER A 53 2.01 -15.49 14.16
N TRP A 54 1.95 -14.17 13.98
CA TRP A 54 0.71 -13.43 13.85
C TRP A 54 0.01 -13.73 12.50
N ARG A 55 0.75 -13.75 11.38
CA ARG A 55 0.24 -14.11 10.06
C ARG A 55 -0.33 -15.53 10.01
N LEU A 56 0.37 -16.50 10.61
CA LEU A 56 -0.10 -17.89 10.67
C LEU A 56 -1.36 -18.04 11.53
N LYS A 57 -1.50 -17.25 12.61
CA LYS A 57 -2.75 -17.21 13.39
C LYS A 57 -3.89 -16.62 12.58
N ALA A 58 -3.63 -15.55 11.82
CA ALA A 58 -4.60 -14.93 10.93
C ALA A 58 -5.11 -15.94 9.88
N TYR A 59 -4.20 -16.66 9.21
CA TYR A 59 -4.55 -17.68 8.23
C TYR A 59 -5.37 -18.83 8.83
N ASN A 60 -4.92 -19.38 9.96
CA ASN A 60 -5.63 -20.45 10.66
C ASN A 60 -7.02 -20.02 11.15
N ASN A 61 -7.20 -18.73 11.46
CA ASN A 61 -8.50 -18.17 11.79
C ASN A 61 -9.37 -18.00 10.55
N TRP A 62 -8.80 -17.46 9.46
CA TRP A 62 -9.46 -17.27 8.18
C TRP A 62 -10.05 -18.57 7.61
N LEU A 63 -9.31 -19.69 7.69
CA LEU A 63 -9.79 -21.01 7.25
C LEU A 63 -11.06 -21.50 7.97
N LYS A 64 -11.39 -20.93 9.14
CA LYS A 64 -12.57 -21.27 9.94
C LYS A 64 -13.72 -20.29 9.73
N MET A 65 -13.48 -19.18 9.02
CA MET A 65 -14.47 -18.15 8.75
C MET A 65 -15.26 -18.47 7.48
N ASN A 66 -16.48 -17.94 7.40
CA ASN A 66 -17.28 -18.00 6.18
C ASN A 66 -17.13 -16.69 5.42
N GLU A 67 -16.99 -16.78 4.09
CA GLU A 67 -17.01 -15.61 3.22
C GLU A 67 -18.40 -14.94 3.27
N PRO A 68 -18.48 -13.61 3.46
CA PRO A 68 -19.76 -12.91 3.57
C PRO A 68 -20.49 -12.81 2.22
N ASP A 69 -21.80 -13.06 2.22
CA ASP A 69 -22.67 -13.05 1.02
C ASP A 69 -23.80 -12.00 1.09
N TRP A 70 -23.82 -11.16 2.14
CA TRP A 70 -24.90 -10.21 2.41
C TRP A 70 -24.82 -8.92 1.58
N ALA A 71 -23.68 -8.65 0.94
CA ALA A 71 -23.46 -7.43 0.18
C ALA A 71 -24.23 -7.45 -1.16
N LYS A 72 -24.77 -6.30 -1.58
CA LYS A 72 -25.53 -6.17 -2.83
C LYS A 72 -24.60 -5.98 -4.05
N VAL A 73 -23.65 -6.89 -4.20
CA VAL A 73 -22.69 -6.92 -5.31
C VAL A 73 -22.68 -8.34 -5.88
N ASP A 74 -22.53 -8.44 -7.20
CA ASP A 74 -22.49 -9.71 -7.91
C ASP A 74 -21.13 -9.84 -8.59
N TYR A 75 -20.38 -10.87 -8.23
CA TYR A 75 -19.09 -11.20 -8.81
C TYR A 75 -18.88 -12.72 -8.77
N PRO A 76 -18.12 -13.29 -9.72
CA PRO A 76 -17.74 -14.69 -9.66
C PRO A 76 -17.02 -14.99 -8.34
N LYS A 77 -17.31 -16.15 -7.72
CA LYS A 77 -16.60 -16.56 -6.50
C LYS A 77 -15.10 -16.45 -6.68
N ILE A 78 -14.45 -15.88 -5.68
CA ILE A 78 -13.00 -15.64 -5.72
C ILE A 78 -12.30 -16.99 -5.55
N ASP A 79 -11.47 -17.36 -6.53
CA ASP A 79 -10.55 -18.49 -6.37
C ASP A 79 -9.28 -18.00 -5.67
N TYR A 80 -9.25 -18.13 -4.34
CA TYR A 80 -8.10 -17.73 -3.53
C TYR A 80 -6.82 -18.51 -3.87
N GLN A 81 -6.91 -19.66 -4.55
CA GLN A 81 -5.74 -20.46 -4.94
C GLN A 81 -5.19 -20.06 -6.31
N SER A 82 -5.94 -19.31 -7.12
CA SER A 82 -5.45 -18.78 -8.40
C SER A 82 -4.70 -17.45 -8.26
N ILE A 83 -4.64 -16.87 -7.06
CA ILE A 83 -4.01 -15.58 -6.76
C ILE A 83 -2.54 -15.79 -6.41
N SER A 84 -1.67 -14.94 -6.98
CA SER A 84 -0.31 -14.75 -6.44
C SER A 84 -0.32 -13.68 -5.35
N TYR A 85 0.20 -14.01 -4.17
CA TYR A 85 0.15 -13.16 -2.97
C TYR A 85 1.42 -12.31 -2.75
N TYR A 86 2.41 -12.45 -3.63
CA TYR A 86 3.63 -11.65 -3.59
C TYR A 86 4.16 -11.44 -4.99
N SER A 87 4.45 -10.18 -5.28
CA SER A 87 5.17 -9.79 -6.48
C SER A 87 5.91 -8.50 -6.19
N ALA A 88 7.22 -8.51 -6.34
CA ALA A 88 8.05 -7.33 -6.24
C ALA A 88 8.83 -7.15 -7.55
N PRO A 89 9.22 -5.93 -7.95
CA PRO A 89 10.22 -5.73 -9.00
C PRO A 89 11.49 -6.53 -8.67
N LYS A 90 12.14 -7.13 -9.68
CA LYS A 90 13.46 -7.74 -9.43
C LYS A 90 14.49 -6.66 -9.16
N ASP A 91 15.25 -6.81 -8.08
CA ASP A 91 16.45 -6.02 -7.82
C ASP A 91 17.38 -6.08 -9.03
N LYS A 92 17.41 -5.00 -9.82
CA LYS A 92 18.60 -4.71 -10.61
C LYS A 92 19.58 -4.13 -9.62
N SER A 93 20.63 -4.88 -9.29
CA SER A 93 21.67 -4.56 -8.30
C SER A 93 22.43 -3.23 -8.50
N ASP A 94 21.98 -2.38 -9.42
CA ASP A 94 22.34 -0.99 -9.60
C ASP A 94 21.05 -0.24 -10.00
N GLY A 95 20.30 0.26 -9.01
CA GLY A 95 19.21 1.21 -9.27
C GLY A 95 19.76 2.46 -9.98
N PRO A 96 18.98 3.10 -10.87
CA PRO A 96 19.44 4.26 -11.61
C PRO A 96 19.81 5.41 -10.66
N LYS A 97 21.00 5.98 -10.84
CA LYS A 97 21.56 7.07 -10.02
C LYS A 97 21.10 8.45 -10.47
N SER A 98 20.38 8.52 -11.59
CA SER A 98 19.83 9.74 -12.17
C SER A 98 18.64 9.45 -13.09
N LEU A 99 17.87 10.49 -13.42
CA LEU A 99 16.68 10.42 -14.31
C LEU A 99 17.00 9.87 -15.70
N ASP A 100 18.23 10.09 -16.15
CA ASP A 100 18.72 9.65 -17.44
C ASP A 100 19.01 8.13 -17.46
N GLU A 101 19.10 7.50 -16.28
CA GLU A 101 19.26 6.06 -16.11
C GLU A 101 17.91 5.35 -15.82
N VAL A 102 16.85 6.11 -15.51
CA VAL A 102 15.50 5.59 -15.30
C VAL A 102 14.92 5.13 -16.64
N ASP A 103 14.19 4.00 -16.65
CA ASP A 103 13.55 3.47 -17.85
C ASP A 103 12.67 4.57 -18.52
N PRO A 104 12.82 4.82 -19.83
CA PRO A 104 12.00 5.80 -20.55
C PRO A 104 10.49 5.59 -20.40
N GLU A 105 10.02 4.36 -20.15
CA GLU A 105 8.62 4.04 -19.85
C GLU A 105 8.15 4.61 -18.50
N LEU A 106 9.03 4.63 -17.50
CA LEU A 106 8.81 5.19 -16.17
C LEU A 106 8.72 6.72 -16.20
N VAL A 107 9.59 7.38 -16.97
CA VAL A 107 9.54 8.84 -17.13
C VAL A 107 8.24 9.26 -17.83
N LYS A 108 7.86 8.56 -18.91
CA LYS A 108 6.57 8.77 -19.59
C LYS A 108 5.37 8.49 -18.69
N THR A 109 5.51 7.53 -17.77
CA THR A 109 4.51 7.26 -16.74
C THR A 109 4.31 8.48 -15.86
N TYR A 110 5.38 9.08 -15.32
CA TYR A 110 5.28 10.25 -14.46
C TYR A 110 4.65 11.46 -15.14
N GLU A 111 5.00 11.68 -16.41
CA GLU A 111 4.40 12.73 -17.24
C GLU A 111 2.89 12.50 -17.41
N LYS A 112 2.46 11.25 -17.63
CA LYS A 112 1.03 10.90 -17.73
C LYS A 112 0.28 11.03 -16.41
N LEU A 113 0.94 10.78 -15.28
CA LEU A 113 0.36 10.94 -13.94
C LEU A 113 0.23 12.41 -13.53
N GLY A 114 0.83 13.34 -14.27
CA GLY A 114 0.78 14.77 -13.99
C GLY A 114 1.71 15.20 -12.84
N ILE A 115 2.71 14.37 -12.51
CA ILE A 115 3.70 14.67 -11.46
C ILE A 115 4.62 15.79 -11.96
N PRO A 116 4.73 16.93 -11.24
CA PRO A 116 5.58 18.06 -11.63
C PRO A 116 7.04 17.68 -11.91
N LEU A 117 7.66 18.35 -12.89
CA LEU A 117 9.00 18.03 -13.39
C LEU A 117 10.12 18.17 -12.34
N GLU A 118 9.93 19.01 -11.32
CA GLU A 118 10.85 19.08 -10.17
C GLU A 118 10.73 17.85 -9.25
N GLU A 119 9.51 17.36 -9.04
CA GLU A 119 9.23 16.14 -8.27
C GLU A 119 9.73 14.91 -9.03
N GLN A 120 9.58 14.88 -10.37
CA GLN A 120 10.22 13.88 -11.23
C GLN A 120 11.74 13.84 -11.05
N LYS A 121 12.39 15.02 -10.97
CA LYS A 121 13.84 15.15 -10.76
C LYS A 121 14.33 14.69 -9.40
N MET A 122 13.49 14.81 -8.38
CA MET A 122 13.79 14.30 -7.04
C MET A 122 13.55 12.78 -6.96
N LEU A 123 12.45 12.28 -7.55
CA LEU A 123 12.13 10.86 -7.65
C LEU A 123 13.15 10.06 -8.47
N ALA A 124 13.89 10.73 -9.35
CA ALA A 124 14.96 10.16 -10.15
C ALA A 124 16.24 9.81 -9.38
N GLY A 125 16.45 10.46 -8.24
CA GLY A 125 17.52 10.14 -7.29
C GLY A 125 17.09 9.13 -6.23
N VAL A 126 15.83 8.71 -6.27
CA VAL A 126 15.24 7.66 -5.45
C VAL A 126 15.18 6.41 -6.32
N ALA A 127 15.66 5.27 -5.81
CA ALA A 127 15.68 4.03 -6.59
C ALA A 127 14.29 3.72 -7.18
N VAL A 128 14.25 3.28 -8.44
CA VAL A 128 13.03 2.89 -9.16
C VAL A 128 12.19 1.86 -8.38
N ASP A 129 12.84 1.03 -7.56
CA ASP A 129 12.21 0.05 -6.67
C ASP A 129 11.21 0.70 -5.71
N ALA A 130 11.51 1.92 -5.29
CA ALA A 130 10.75 2.64 -4.30
C ALA A 130 9.42 3.17 -4.89
N VAL A 131 9.36 3.47 -6.19
CA VAL A 131 8.16 4.05 -6.82
C VAL A 131 7.05 3.01 -7.08
N PHE A 132 7.41 1.73 -7.18
CA PHE A 132 6.44 0.66 -7.39
C PHE A 132 5.98 -0.04 -6.10
N ASP A 133 6.76 0.09 -5.03
CA ASP A 133 6.35 -0.26 -3.66
C ASP A 133 6.41 1.00 -2.77
N SER A 134 5.26 1.66 -2.58
CA SER A 134 5.00 2.64 -1.51
C SER A 134 6.00 3.81 -1.35
N VAL A 135 6.57 4.41 -2.40
CA VAL A 135 7.22 5.72 -2.24
C VAL A 135 6.26 6.88 -2.35
N SER A 136 5.91 7.34 -1.16
CA SER A 136 5.45 8.66 -0.81
C SER A 136 6.60 9.68 -0.69
N VAL A 137 6.20 10.93 -0.47
CA VAL A 137 6.94 12.08 0.09
C VAL A 137 8.05 11.72 1.13
N ALA A 138 7.99 10.54 1.74
CA ALA A 138 8.98 9.98 2.68
C ALA A 138 10.44 10.03 2.19
N THR A 139 10.77 9.65 0.95
CA THR A 139 12.19 9.67 0.50
C THR A 139 12.69 11.07 0.21
N THR A 140 11.83 11.95 -0.29
CA THR A 140 12.15 13.34 -0.62
C THR A 140 12.35 14.21 0.62
N PHE A 141 11.60 13.94 1.70
CA PHE A 141 11.62 14.75 2.92
C PHE A 141 11.97 13.95 4.19
N LYS A 142 12.60 12.78 4.05
CA LYS A 142 12.98 11.89 5.18
C LYS A 142 13.74 12.63 6.26
N GLU A 143 14.66 13.51 5.86
CA GLU A 143 15.48 14.28 6.79
C GLU A 143 14.66 15.30 7.59
N ASP A 144 13.73 16.00 6.94
CA ASP A 144 12.90 17.03 7.58
C ASP A 144 11.81 16.42 8.47
N LEU A 145 11.22 15.30 8.06
CA LEU A 145 10.34 14.48 8.89
C LEU A 145 11.11 13.93 10.11
N GLY A 146 12.32 13.41 9.88
CA GLY A 146 13.21 12.92 10.93
C GLY A 146 13.59 13.99 11.96
N LYS A 147 13.85 15.24 11.52
CA LYS A 147 14.09 16.38 12.42
C LYS A 147 12.89 16.67 13.33
N ALA A 148 11.67 16.45 12.84
CA ALA A 148 10.44 16.57 13.63
C ALA A 148 10.12 15.30 14.46
N GLY A 149 10.93 14.24 14.33
CA GLY A 149 10.69 12.94 14.94
C GLY A 149 9.55 12.14 14.30
N VAL A 150 9.03 12.60 13.16
CA VAL A 150 7.99 11.89 12.40
C VAL A 150 8.62 10.70 11.71
N ILE A 151 8.01 9.53 11.90
CA ILE A 151 8.37 8.31 11.17
C ILE A 151 7.37 8.18 10.04
N PHE A 152 7.87 8.15 8.81
CA PHE A 152 7.09 7.85 7.62
C PHE A 152 7.90 6.95 6.71
N SER A 153 7.40 5.74 6.50
CA SER A 153 8.11 4.67 5.80
C SER A 153 7.12 3.67 5.22
N SER A 154 7.62 2.68 4.47
CA SER A 154 6.82 1.49 4.18
C SER A 154 6.54 0.70 5.46
N PHE A 155 5.54 -0.17 5.42
CA PHE A 155 5.24 -1.07 6.52
C PHE A 155 6.41 -2.04 6.76
N SER A 156 7.02 -2.55 5.68
CA SER A 156 8.17 -3.45 5.75
C SER A 156 9.37 -2.81 6.44
N GLU A 157 9.71 -1.57 6.09
CA GLU A 157 10.78 -0.80 6.75
C GLU A 157 10.48 -0.58 8.24
N ALA A 158 9.23 -0.21 8.58
CA ALA A 158 8.85 0.01 9.97
C ALA A 158 8.94 -1.27 10.82
N VAL A 159 8.68 -2.45 10.25
CA VAL A 159 8.85 -3.73 10.93
C VAL A 159 10.32 -3.98 11.29
N GLN A 160 11.26 -3.58 10.43
CA GLN A 160 12.68 -3.75 10.66
C GLN A 160 13.25 -2.68 11.61
N ASP A 161 12.94 -1.41 11.36
CA ASP A 161 13.52 -0.27 12.07
C ASP A 161 12.82 0.03 13.41
N HIS A 162 11.51 -0.27 13.50
CA HIS A 162 10.65 0.05 14.64
C HIS A 162 9.76 -1.13 15.09
N PRO A 163 10.29 -2.36 15.25
CA PRO A 163 9.50 -3.57 15.50
C PRO A 163 8.60 -3.48 16.74
N ASP A 164 9.10 -2.87 17.83
CA ASP A 164 8.34 -2.74 19.07
C ASP A 164 7.13 -1.81 18.92
N LEU A 165 7.27 -0.76 18.11
CA LEU A 165 6.20 0.19 17.86
C LEU A 165 5.12 -0.42 16.96
N VAL A 166 5.53 -1.10 15.88
CA VAL A 166 4.60 -1.83 15.01
C VAL A 166 3.87 -2.91 15.81
N LYS A 167 4.60 -3.74 16.57
CA LYS A 167 4.01 -4.81 17.38
C LYS A 167 3.03 -4.31 18.44
N LYS A 168 3.24 -3.10 18.97
CA LYS A 168 2.33 -2.48 19.94
C LYS A 168 0.97 -2.12 19.34
N TYR A 169 0.94 -1.68 18.08
CA TYR A 169 -0.26 -1.11 17.47
C TYR A 169 -0.90 -1.98 16.39
N LEU A 170 -0.15 -2.89 15.75
CA LEU A 170 -0.67 -3.77 14.71
C LEU A 170 -1.83 -4.63 15.26
N GLY A 171 -3.00 -4.48 14.63
CA GLY A 171 -4.21 -5.20 15.00
C GLY A 171 -4.87 -4.69 16.28
N SER A 172 -4.48 -3.51 16.78
CA SER A 172 -5.11 -2.89 17.96
C SER A 172 -6.49 -2.31 17.65
N VAL A 173 -6.72 -1.91 16.40
CA VAL A 173 -8.02 -1.41 15.92
C VAL A 173 -8.71 -2.47 15.06
N VAL A 174 -7.97 -3.06 14.11
CA VAL A 174 -8.49 -4.10 13.21
C VAL A 174 -7.72 -5.40 13.44
N PRO A 175 -8.10 -6.21 14.45
CA PRO A 175 -7.42 -7.48 14.73
C PRO A 175 -7.62 -8.47 13.58
N TYR A 176 -6.75 -9.48 13.49
CA TYR A 176 -6.88 -10.56 12.49
C TYR A 176 -8.17 -11.39 12.64
N THR A 177 -8.94 -11.17 13.71
CA THR A 177 -10.23 -11.82 13.97
C THR A 177 -11.43 -10.97 13.56
N ASP A 178 -11.22 -9.76 13.05
CA ASP A 178 -12.30 -8.79 12.81
C ASP A 178 -13.33 -9.28 11.79
N ASN A 179 -12.89 -9.59 10.57
CA ASN A 179 -13.75 -10.11 9.51
C ASN A 179 -12.96 -10.98 8.52
N TYR A 180 -13.67 -11.62 7.59
CA TYR A 180 -13.10 -12.55 6.61
C TYR A 180 -11.94 -11.93 5.80
N PHE A 181 -12.13 -10.71 5.27
CA PHE A 181 -11.12 -10.05 4.45
C PHE A 181 -9.99 -9.43 5.28
N ALA A 182 -10.27 -8.98 6.50
CA ALA A 182 -9.23 -8.53 7.43
C ALA A 182 -8.33 -9.68 7.89
N ALA A 183 -8.88 -10.87 8.11
CA ALA A 183 -8.11 -12.07 8.43
C ALA A 183 -7.22 -12.50 7.25
N LEU A 184 -7.77 -12.46 6.02
CA LEU A 184 -7.01 -12.72 4.80
C LEU A 184 -5.87 -11.71 4.63
N ASN A 185 -6.17 -10.40 4.67
CA ASN A 185 -5.18 -9.33 4.62
C ASN A 185 -4.08 -9.55 5.67
N SER A 186 -4.46 -9.83 6.92
CA SER A 186 -3.52 -10.09 8.02
C SER A 186 -2.60 -11.30 7.76
N ALA A 187 -3.04 -12.30 7.00
CA ALA A 187 -2.19 -13.42 6.63
C ALA A 187 -1.15 -13.04 5.57
N VAL A 188 -1.53 -12.21 4.58
CA VAL A 188 -0.81 -12.12 3.30
C VAL A 188 -0.37 -10.73 2.88
N PHE A 189 -0.66 -9.66 3.65
CA PHE A 189 -0.24 -8.31 3.25
C PHE A 189 1.26 -8.28 3.03
N SER A 190 1.70 -7.73 1.90
CA SER A 190 3.12 -7.71 1.54
C SER A 190 3.77 -6.37 1.88
N ASP A 191 3.00 -5.28 1.87
CA ASP A 191 3.49 -3.97 2.27
C ASP A 191 2.33 -3.03 2.64
N GLY A 192 2.66 -1.77 2.86
CA GLY A 192 1.73 -0.69 3.07
C GLY A 192 2.45 0.52 3.64
N SER A 193 1.74 1.36 4.39
CA SER A 193 2.33 2.58 4.94
C SER A 193 2.36 2.58 6.46
N PHE A 194 3.46 3.04 7.04
CA PHE A 194 3.58 3.25 8.47
C PHE A 194 3.86 4.72 8.76
N VAL A 195 3.05 5.30 9.65
CA VAL A 195 3.21 6.70 10.09
C VAL A 195 3.15 6.76 11.61
N TYR A 196 4.15 7.40 12.22
CA TYR A 196 4.12 7.75 13.64
C TYR A 196 4.44 9.23 13.83
N ILE A 197 3.56 9.93 14.55
CA ILE A 197 3.74 11.33 14.93
C ILE A 197 3.97 11.42 16.44
N PRO A 198 5.13 11.94 16.89
CA PRO A 198 5.43 12.05 18.32
C PRO A 198 4.51 13.02 19.06
N LYS A 199 4.49 12.87 20.38
CA LYS A 199 3.74 13.74 21.29
C LYS A 199 4.00 15.23 21.04
N GLY A 200 2.93 16.00 20.88
CA GLY A 200 2.95 17.45 20.69
C GLY A 200 3.46 17.91 19.32
N VAL A 201 3.76 16.99 18.39
CA VAL A 201 4.27 17.33 17.07
C VAL A 201 3.13 17.52 16.08
N ARG A 202 3.10 18.68 15.43
CA ARG A 202 2.32 18.88 14.21
C ARG A 202 3.19 18.54 13.01
N CYS A 203 2.80 17.54 12.23
CA CYS A 203 3.51 17.15 11.02
C CYS A 203 3.76 18.39 10.13
N PRO A 204 5.00 18.64 9.69
CA PRO A 204 5.36 19.87 8.98
C PRO A 204 4.76 19.97 7.57
N MET A 205 4.27 18.86 7.03
CA MET A 205 3.70 18.74 5.69
C MET A 205 2.57 17.72 5.66
N GLU A 206 1.81 17.72 4.56
CA GLU A 206 0.85 16.66 4.28
C GLU A 206 1.61 15.45 3.75
N LEU A 207 1.28 14.27 4.28
CA LEU A 207 1.84 13.01 3.82
C LEU A 207 0.95 12.47 2.71
N SER A 208 1.53 11.95 1.64
CA SER A 208 0.78 11.39 0.53
C SER A 208 1.45 10.14 0.03
N THR A 209 0.70 9.04 -0.07
CA THR A 209 1.15 7.78 -0.70
C THR A 209 0.41 7.60 -2.01
N TYR A 210 1.15 7.15 -3.03
CA TYR A 210 0.60 6.82 -4.32
C TYR A 210 0.91 5.37 -4.64
N PHE A 211 -0.11 4.53 -4.64
CA PHE A 211 0.01 3.13 -5.01
C PHE A 211 -0.33 2.99 -6.50
N ARG A 212 0.63 2.47 -7.29
CA ARG A 212 0.41 2.17 -8.71
C ARG A 212 0.60 0.69 -8.99
N ILE A 213 -0.51 0.06 -9.39
CA ILE A 213 -0.59 -1.38 -9.67
C ILE A 213 -0.04 -1.67 -11.05
N ASN A 214 1.02 -2.49 -11.13
CA ASN A 214 1.60 -2.94 -12.41
C ASN A 214 1.41 -4.43 -12.69
N ALA A 215 1.50 -5.31 -11.69
CA ALA A 215 1.52 -6.76 -11.90
C ALA A 215 0.12 -7.32 -12.29
N MET A 216 0.07 -8.26 -13.24
CA MET A 216 -1.15 -9.03 -13.56
C MET A 216 -1.32 -10.20 -12.58
N ASN A 217 -2.56 -10.56 -12.24
CA ASN A 217 -2.89 -11.73 -11.39
C ASN A 217 -2.27 -11.75 -9.98
N THR A 218 -1.95 -10.58 -9.44
CA THR A 218 -1.52 -10.41 -8.05
C THR A 218 -2.67 -9.90 -7.20
N GLY A 219 -2.87 -10.50 -6.03
CA GLY A 219 -3.83 -9.99 -5.06
C GLY A 219 -3.25 -8.79 -4.35
N GLN A 220 -4.05 -7.74 -4.16
CA GLN A 220 -3.59 -6.50 -3.54
C GLN A 220 -4.01 -6.48 -2.07
N PHE A 221 -3.01 -6.67 -1.21
CA PHE A 221 -3.18 -6.69 0.22
C PHE A 221 -2.19 -5.70 0.82
N GLU A 222 -2.68 -4.50 1.07
CA GLU A 222 -1.91 -3.46 1.73
C GLU A 222 -2.40 -3.23 3.16
N ARG A 223 -1.49 -2.79 4.02
CA ARG A 223 -1.83 -2.42 5.39
C ARG A 223 -1.23 -1.08 5.78
N THR A 224 -2.10 -0.10 6.03
CA THR A 224 -1.72 1.24 6.48
C THR A 224 -1.92 1.36 7.98
N LEU A 225 -0.90 1.80 8.71
CA LEU A 225 -0.92 1.98 10.16
C LEU A 225 -0.41 3.39 10.51
N ILE A 226 -1.31 4.25 11.00
CA ILE A 226 -1.04 5.64 11.35
C ILE A 226 -1.28 5.84 12.84
N ILE A 227 -0.27 6.31 13.55
CA ILE A 227 -0.33 6.61 14.98
C ILE A 227 0.00 8.09 15.20
N ALA A 228 -0.94 8.82 15.79
CA ALA A 228 -0.76 10.18 16.25
C ALA A 228 -0.74 10.17 17.79
N ASP A 229 0.43 10.38 18.40
CA ASP A 229 0.61 10.44 19.86
C ASP A 229 -0.01 11.72 20.47
N GLU A 230 -0.04 11.85 21.80
CA GLU A 230 -0.80 12.88 22.51
C GLU A 230 -0.53 14.30 21.97
N GLY A 231 -1.57 15.07 21.65
CA GLY A 231 -1.44 16.43 21.16
C GLY A 231 -0.77 16.59 19.78
N SER A 232 -0.64 15.50 19.01
CA SER A 232 0.00 15.52 17.69
C SER A 232 -1.01 15.69 16.55
N HIS A 233 -0.53 16.04 15.36
CA HIS A 233 -1.39 16.23 14.18
C HIS A 233 -0.74 15.72 12.90
N VAL A 234 -1.51 15.03 12.05
CA VAL A 234 -1.12 14.66 10.68
C VAL A 234 -2.27 14.80 9.69
N SER A 235 -1.93 15.22 8.48
CA SER A 235 -2.79 15.14 7.28
C SER A 235 -2.19 14.11 6.34
N TYR A 236 -2.95 13.06 6.03
CA TYR A 236 -2.53 11.93 5.21
C TYR A 236 -3.50 11.74 4.04
N LEU A 237 -2.94 11.60 2.84
CA LEU A 237 -3.65 11.33 1.59
C LEU A 237 -3.22 9.98 1.03
N GLU A 238 -4.18 9.10 0.82
CA GLU A 238 -4.00 7.82 0.16
C GLU A 238 -4.63 7.88 -1.23
N GLY A 239 -3.83 7.65 -2.27
CA GLY A 239 -4.32 7.52 -3.64
C GLY A 239 -4.05 6.13 -4.18
N CYS A 240 -5.06 5.50 -4.79
CA CYS A 240 -4.89 4.27 -5.55
C CYS A 240 -5.38 4.50 -6.99
N THR A 241 -4.46 4.44 -7.96
CA THR A 241 -4.83 4.40 -9.37
C THR A 241 -4.48 3.04 -9.96
N ALA A 242 -5.50 2.34 -10.45
CA ALA A 242 -5.34 1.03 -11.07
C ALA A 242 -5.49 1.17 -12.60
N PRO A 243 -4.62 0.56 -13.42
CA PRO A 243 -4.87 0.49 -14.85
C PRO A 243 -6.25 -0.13 -15.13
N MET A 244 -7.06 0.49 -16.00
CA MET A 244 -8.30 -0.13 -16.48
C MET A 244 -7.93 -1.42 -17.22
N ARG A 245 -8.33 -2.56 -16.66
CA ARG A 245 -8.13 -3.90 -17.24
C ARG A 245 -9.46 -4.63 -17.28
N ASP A 246 -9.59 -5.57 -18.21
CA ASP A 246 -10.81 -6.36 -18.41
C ASP A 246 -10.99 -7.50 -17.38
N GLU A 247 -10.01 -7.72 -16.49
CA GLU A 247 -10.00 -8.81 -15.50
C GLU A 247 -10.22 -8.29 -14.07
N ASN A 248 -11.03 -9.02 -13.28
CA ASN A 248 -11.30 -8.69 -11.88
C ASN A 248 -10.05 -8.93 -11.02
N GLN A 249 -9.68 -7.94 -10.19
CA GLN A 249 -8.63 -8.06 -9.19
C GLN A 249 -9.19 -7.85 -7.78
N LEU A 250 -8.76 -8.67 -6.83
CA LEU A 250 -9.11 -8.48 -5.42
C LEU A 250 -8.17 -7.46 -4.77
N HIS A 251 -8.75 -6.37 -4.30
CA HIS A 251 -8.09 -5.40 -3.43
C HIS A 251 -8.76 -5.41 -2.06
N ALA A 252 -7.99 -5.80 -1.04
CA ALA A 252 -8.46 -5.90 0.35
C ALA A 252 -7.46 -5.19 1.27
N ALA A 253 -7.53 -3.86 1.31
CA ALA A 253 -6.75 -3.02 2.20
C ALA A 253 -7.27 -3.05 3.64
N VAL A 254 -6.36 -2.87 4.59
CA VAL A 254 -6.69 -2.59 5.99
C VAL A 254 -5.97 -1.33 6.43
N VAL A 255 -6.74 -0.39 6.98
CA VAL A 255 -6.23 0.88 7.50
C VAL A 255 -6.51 0.95 9.01
N GLU A 256 -5.48 1.16 9.81
CA GLU A 256 -5.56 1.37 11.25
C GLU A 256 -5.10 2.79 11.59
N LEU A 257 -6.01 3.60 12.16
CA LEU A 257 -5.73 4.97 12.59
C LEU A 257 -5.86 5.05 14.12
N VAL A 258 -4.78 5.42 14.81
CA VAL A 258 -4.73 5.52 16.27
C VAL A 258 -4.41 6.96 16.67
N ALA A 259 -5.44 7.71 17.07
CA ALA A 259 -5.29 9.04 17.64
C ALA A 259 -5.30 8.97 19.17
N HIS A 260 -4.19 9.34 19.80
CA HIS A 260 -4.11 9.49 21.26
C HIS A 260 -4.79 10.78 21.73
N LYS A 261 -4.75 11.03 23.03
CA LYS A 261 -5.39 12.18 23.66
C LYS A 261 -5.00 13.50 22.96
N ASP A 262 -5.99 14.34 22.65
CA ASP A 262 -5.80 15.64 22.00
C ASP A 262 -5.07 15.59 20.63
N ALA A 263 -4.95 14.40 20.01
CA ALA A 263 -4.35 14.23 18.69
C ALA A 263 -5.38 14.35 17.55
N GLU A 264 -4.93 14.76 16.36
CA GLU A 264 -5.77 14.90 15.17
C GLU A 264 -5.17 14.16 13.97
N ILE A 265 -5.97 13.31 13.34
CA ILE A 265 -5.63 12.65 12.07
C ILE A 265 -6.65 13.09 11.03
N LYS A 266 -6.20 13.81 10.00
CA LYS A 266 -6.97 14.07 8.78
C LYS A 266 -6.59 13.01 7.76
N TYR A 267 -7.51 12.09 7.48
CA TYR A 267 -7.33 11.03 6.49
C TYR A 267 -8.16 11.32 5.25
N SER A 268 -7.54 11.24 4.07
CA SER A 268 -8.21 11.47 2.78
C SER A 268 -7.88 10.31 1.84
N THR A 269 -8.89 9.77 1.16
CA THR A 269 -8.70 8.73 0.13
C THR A 269 -9.29 9.22 -1.18
N VAL A 270 -8.55 9.03 -2.28
CA VAL A 270 -8.95 9.42 -3.65
C VAL A 270 -8.91 8.23 -4.57
#